data_AF-Q3KBA1-F1
#
_entry.id   AF-Q3KBA1-F1
#
_cell.length_a   1.000
_cell.length_b   1.000
_cell.length_c   1.000
_cell.angle_alpha   90.00
_cell.angle_beta   90.00
_cell.angle_gamma   90.00
#
_symmetry.space_group_name_H-M   'P 1'
#
loop_
_entity.id
_entity.type
_entity.pdbx_description
1 polymer ?
#
loop_
_entity_poly.entity_id
_entity_poly.type
_entity_poly.pdbx_seq_one_letter_code
_entity_poly.pdbx_strand_id
1 'polypeptide(L)'
;MGLIHPGKKVMVFGGERMSTKYLPHDLFKEFLQLLNSSGLLSIESLEMALSDLGGAQGVVENAYYISAYELLGSALVSAHSFQSLLIFFKDFQLCLGEGAEQRYYFVESVVDCFSARGDNVAALIEAAPLSYRLYLNNKFPQQKRMKMDS
;
A
#
# COMPACT_ATOMS: atom_id res chain seq x y z
N MET A 1 14.06 50.13 12.69
CA MET A 1 12.74 49.47 12.57
C MET A 1 12.94 48.23 11.70
N GLY A 2 12.82 47.04 12.27
CA GLY A 2 13.04 45.77 11.56
C GLY A 2 12.66 44.61 12.45
N LEU A 3 11.54 43.97 12.11
CA LEU A 3 10.85 42.91 12.84
C LEU A 3 11.65 41.59 12.79
N ILE A 4 11.79 40.91 13.93
CA ILE A 4 12.21 39.51 13.99
C ILE A 4 10.94 38.65 14.11
N HIS A 5 10.68 37.80 13.11
CA HIS A 5 9.71 36.71 13.20
C HIS A 5 10.44 35.42 13.61
N PRO A 6 9.98 34.69 14.65
CA PRO A 6 10.51 33.37 14.95
C PRO A 6 9.65 32.30 14.26
N GLY A 7 10.27 31.42 13.48
CA GLY A 7 9.57 30.21 13.03
C GLY A 7 10.07 29.57 11.75
N LYS A 8 11.31 29.06 11.72
CA LYS A 8 11.66 27.92 10.86
C LYS A 8 12.62 27.00 11.63
N LYS A 9 12.08 25.90 12.18
CA LYS A 9 12.89 24.79 12.69
C LYS A 9 13.33 23.97 11.47
N VAL A 10 14.64 23.92 11.25
CA VAL A 10 15.28 23.03 10.28
C VAL A 10 15.17 21.59 10.82
N MET A 11 14.52 20.70 10.07
CA MET A 11 14.51 19.27 10.39
C MET A 11 15.78 18.63 9.82
N VAL A 12 16.64 18.18 10.71
CA VAL A 12 17.81 17.34 10.42
C VAL A 12 17.35 15.89 10.52
N PHE A 13 17.44 15.12 9.43
CA PHE A 13 17.17 13.68 9.44
C PHE A 13 18.42 12.93 9.92
N GLY A 14 18.50 12.72 11.23
CA GLY A 14 19.44 11.79 11.84
C GLY A 14 18.85 10.38 11.86
N GLY A 15 19.62 9.41 11.37
CA GLY A 15 19.25 8.00 11.41
C GLY A 15 19.27 7.45 12.84
N GLU A 16 18.11 7.05 13.35
CA GLU A 16 17.98 6.18 14.51
C GLU A 16 16.93 5.12 14.22
N ARG A 17 17.22 3.88 14.64
CA ARG A 17 16.38 2.70 14.45
C ARG A 17 15.01 2.94 15.12
N MET A 18 13.93 3.05 14.34
CA MET A 18 12.57 3.08 14.88
C MET A 18 12.18 1.69 15.38
N SER A 19 12.27 1.47 16.69
CA SER A 19 11.67 0.32 17.37
C SER A 19 10.49 0.78 18.22
N THR A 20 9.30 0.25 17.87
CA THR A 20 8.05 0.15 18.66
C THR A 20 7.41 1.45 19.17
N LYS A 21 6.46 2.06 18.42
CA LYS A 21 5.44 2.95 19.04
C LYS A 21 4.20 3.33 18.22
N TYR A 22 3.80 2.59 17.20
CA TYR A 22 2.52 2.82 16.53
C TYR A 22 1.56 1.67 16.78
N LEU A 23 0.34 1.99 17.22
CA LEU A 23 -0.71 1.00 17.37
C LEU A 23 -1.25 0.64 15.99
N PRO A 24 -1.76 -0.60 15.78
CA PRO A 24 -2.28 -1.02 14.47
C PRO A 24 -3.33 -0.06 13.88
N HIS A 25 -4.15 0.56 14.73
CA HIS A 25 -5.14 1.56 14.29
C HIS A 25 -4.51 2.86 13.78
N ASP A 26 -3.37 3.28 14.32
CA ASP A 26 -2.67 4.49 13.86
C ASP A 26 -2.09 4.24 12.48
N LEU A 27 -1.40 3.09 12.31
CA LEU A 27 -0.85 2.67 11.02
C LEU A 27 -1.92 2.51 9.95
N PHE A 28 -3.10 2.03 10.34
CA PHE A 28 -4.24 1.89 9.44
C PHE A 28 -4.80 3.26 9.02
N LYS A 29 -5.03 4.17 9.98
CA LYS A 29 -5.50 5.54 9.68
C LYS A 29 -4.53 6.31 8.80
N GLU A 30 -3.23 6.23 9.09
CA GLU A 30 -2.18 6.80 8.25
C GLU A 30 -2.21 6.22 6.84
N PHE A 31 -2.49 4.94 6.70
CA PHE A 31 -2.60 4.29 5.39
C PHE A 31 -3.83 4.76 4.61
N LEU A 32 -4.99 4.92 5.27
CA LEU A 32 -6.16 5.50 4.62
C LEU A 32 -5.90 6.93 4.15
N GLN A 33 -5.18 7.72 4.95
CA GLN A 33 -4.75 9.06 4.56
C GLN A 33 -3.80 9.02 3.36
N LEU A 34 -2.84 8.10 3.33
CA LEU A 34 -1.95 7.88 2.19
C LEU A 34 -2.74 7.61 0.91
N LEU A 35 -3.69 6.67 0.94
CA LEU A 35 -4.53 6.35 -0.22
C LEU A 35 -5.35 7.54 -0.68
N ASN A 36 -5.93 8.30 0.25
CA ASN A 36 -6.69 9.50 -0.08
C ASN A 36 -5.81 10.61 -0.68
N SER A 37 -4.65 10.89 -0.06
CA SER A 37 -3.72 11.91 -0.54
C SER A 37 -3.04 11.55 -1.86
N SER A 38 -2.95 10.26 -2.19
CA SER A 38 -2.46 9.81 -3.51
C SER A 38 -3.44 10.12 -4.66
N GLY A 39 -4.70 10.45 -4.34
CA GLY A 39 -5.75 10.68 -5.33
C GLY A 39 -6.32 9.40 -5.95
N LEU A 40 -5.89 8.22 -5.51
CA LEU A 40 -6.40 6.94 -6.02
C LEU A 40 -7.80 6.63 -5.50
N LEU A 41 -8.08 6.88 -4.22
CA LEU A 41 -9.41 6.66 -3.65
C LEU A 41 -9.83 7.91 -2.89
N SER A 42 -11.05 8.39 -3.14
CA SER A 42 -11.65 9.40 -2.26
C SER A 42 -12.04 8.77 -0.92
N ILE A 43 -12.33 9.61 0.07
CA ILE A 43 -12.82 9.17 1.39
C ILE A 43 -14.08 8.31 1.24
N GLU A 44 -15.00 8.70 0.36
CA GLU A 44 -16.23 7.95 0.10
C GLU A 44 -15.94 6.57 -0.49
N SER A 45 -14.99 6.48 -1.43
CA SER A 45 -14.57 5.20 -2.01
C SER A 45 -13.87 4.30 -0.99
N LEU A 46 -13.08 4.88 -0.07
CA LEU A 46 -12.48 4.14 1.03
C LEU A 46 -13.54 3.56 1.98
N GLU A 47 -14.50 4.37 2.40
CA GLU A 47 -15.60 3.89 3.25
C GLU A 47 -16.46 2.84 2.55
N MET A 48 -16.72 3.01 1.25
CA MET A 48 -17.47 2.03 0.46
C MET A 48 -16.72 0.69 0.37
N ALA A 49 -15.42 0.71 0.11
CA ALA A 49 -14.59 -0.49 0.07
C ALA A 49 -14.55 -1.25 1.41
N LEU A 50 -14.75 -0.55 2.52
CA LEU A 50 -14.75 -1.10 3.88
C LEU A 50 -16.15 -1.32 4.45
N SER A 51 -17.21 -1.09 3.68
CA SER A 51 -18.59 -1.11 4.18
C SER A 51 -18.98 -2.45 4.79
N ASP A 52 -18.53 -3.57 4.22
CA ASP A 52 -18.75 -4.93 4.74
C ASP A 52 -18.08 -5.16 6.11
N LEU A 53 -17.07 -4.35 6.45
CA LEU A 53 -16.37 -4.37 7.74
C LEU A 53 -16.89 -3.30 8.72
N GLY A 54 -17.97 -2.61 8.38
CA GLY A 54 -18.51 -1.48 9.16
C GLY A 54 -17.78 -0.16 8.93
N GLY A 55 -17.16 0.01 7.75
CA GLY A 55 -16.37 1.19 7.41
C GLY A 55 -15.03 1.24 8.14
N ALA A 56 -14.32 2.36 8.03
CA ALA A 56 -13.02 2.50 8.68
C ALA A 56 -13.10 2.37 10.20
N GLN A 57 -14.20 2.83 10.81
CA GLN A 57 -14.45 2.70 12.23
C GLN A 57 -14.67 1.24 12.65
N GLY A 58 -15.50 0.49 11.92
CA GLY A 58 -15.74 -0.92 12.20
C GLY A 58 -14.48 -1.79 12.10
N VAL A 59 -13.58 -1.47 11.16
CA VAL A 59 -12.25 -2.11 11.08
C VAL A 59 -11.44 -1.91 12.36
N VAL A 60 -11.42 -0.69 12.90
CA VAL A 60 -10.65 -0.37 14.11
C VAL A 60 -11.26 -1.04 15.35
N GLU A 61 -12.58 -0.99 15.49
CA GLU A 61 -13.30 -1.56 16.65
C GLU A 61 -13.14 -3.07 16.75
N ASN A 62 -13.14 -3.75 15.60
CA ASN A 62 -13.09 -5.22 15.53
C ASN A 62 -11.70 -5.77 15.14
N ALA A 63 -10.71 -4.89 14.97
CA ALA A 63 -9.35 -5.23 14.54
C ALA A 63 -9.26 -6.02 13.22
N TYR A 64 -10.14 -5.74 12.25
CA TYR A 64 -10.18 -6.41 10.94
C TYR A 64 -9.13 -5.88 9.93
N TYR A 65 -7.91 -5.59 10.40
CA TYR A 65 -6.91 -4.90 9.59
C TYR A 65 -6.50 -5.67 8.34
N ILE A 66 -6.26 -6.98 8.45
CA ILE A 66 -5.84 -7.81 7.31
C ILE A 66 -6.89 -7.76 6.20
N SER A 67 -8.15 -8.10 6.54
CA SER A 67 -9.26 -8.06 5.59
C SER A 67 -9.48 -6.66 5.01
N ALA A 68 -9.29 -5.61 5.82
CA ALA A 68 -9.38 -4.24 5.33
C ALA A 68 -8.29 -3.93 4.27
N TYR A 69 -7.04 -4.33 4.51
CA TYR A 69 -5.96 -4.16 3.54
C TYR A 69 -6.22 -4.93 2.24
N GLU A 70 -6.75 -6.15 2.33
CA GLU A 70 -7.14 -6.94 1.15
C GLU A 70 -8.27 -6.28 0.35
N LEU A 71 -9.34 -5.84 1.03
CA LEU A 71 -10.46 -5.16 0.37
C LEU A 71 -10.02 -3.87 -0.32
N LEU A 72 -9.17 -3.08 0.34
CA LEU A 72 -8.62 -1.86 -0.24
C LEU A 72 -7.77 -2.15 -1.48
N GLY A 73 -6.96 -3.21 -1.47
CA GLY A 73 -6.17 -3.64 -2.63
C GLY A 73 -7.06 -4.01 -3.82
N SER A 74 -8.07 -4.85 -3.58
CA SER A 74 -9.05 -5.26 -4.60
C SER A 74 -9.85 -4.08 -5.16
N ALA A 75 -10.29 -3.15 -4.29
CA ALA A 75 -10.99 -1.93 -4.70
C ALA A 75 -10.11 -1.07 -5.61
N LEU A 76 -8.82 -0.93 -5.28
CA LEU A 76 -7.85 -0.19 -6.10
C LEU A 76 -7.73 -0.78 -7.51
N VAL A 77 -7.59 -2.10 -7.61
CA VAL A 77 -7.47 -2.82 -8.90
C VAL A 77 -8.76 -2.76 -9.72
N SER A 78 -9.90 -2.61 -9.06
CA SER A 78 -11.19 -2.42 -9.72
C SER A 78 -11.39 -1.01 -10.25
N ALA A 79 -10.81 0.00 -9.59
CA ALA A 79 -10.94 1.41 -9.96
C ALA A 79 -9.84 1.92 -10.91
N HIS A 80 -8.68 1.26 -10.97
CA HIS A 80 -7.49 1.79 -11.64
C HIS A 80 -6.83 0.82 -12.61
N SER A 81 -6.12 1.39 -13.58
CA SER A 81 -5.31 0.62 -14.53
C SER A 81 -4.04 0.06 -13.88
N PHE A 82 -3.51 -1.03 -14.44
CA PHE A 82 -2.20 -1.58 -14.06
C PHE A 82 -1.10 -0.52 -14.03
N GLN A 83 -1.06 0.34 -15.06
CA GLN A 83 -0.03 1.38 -15.17
C GLN A 83 -0.15 2.43 -14.06
N SER A 84 -1.37 2.83 -13.71
CA SER A 84 -1.61 3.77 -12.60
C SER A 84 -1.12 3.18 -11.28
N LEU A 85 -1.40 1.90 -11.01
CA LEU A 85 -0.98 1.24 -9.78
C LEU A 85 0.52 0.95 -9.73
N LEU A 86 1.14 0.69 -10.89
CA LEU A 86 2.59 0.58 -10.99
C LEU A 86 3.29 1.90 -10.67
N ILE A 87 2.75 3.03 -11.11
CA ILE A 87 3.28 4.36 -10.76
C ILE A 87 3.16 4.57 -9.25
N PHE A 88 1.99 4.29 -8.67
CA PHE A 88 1.77 4.39 -7.23
C PHE A 88 2.76 3.54 -6.41
N PHE A 89 3.00 2.28 -6.78
CA PHE A 89 3.98 1.45 -6.08
C PHE A 89 5.40 2.02 -6.13
N LYS A 90 5.80 2.63 -7.24
CA LYS A 90 7.13 3.26 -7.38
C LYS A 90 7.24 4.52 -6.53
N ASP A 91 6.22 5.38 -6.56
CA ASP A 91 6.24 6.68 -5.89
C ASP A 91 6.12 6.54 -4.36
N PHE A 92 5.42 5.51 -3.89
CA PHE A 92 5.13 5.30 -2.47
C PHE A 92 5.78 4.04 -1.89
N GLN A 93 6.82 3.51 -2.53
CA GLN A 93 7.48 2.28 -2.11
C GLN A 93 7.89 2.29 -0.63
N LEU A 94 8.47 3.39 -0.13
CA LEU A 94 8.89 3.48 1.26
C LEU A 94 7.69 3.45 2.22
N CYS A 95 6.64 4.22 1.93
CA CYS A 95 5.41 4.25 2.73
C CYS A 95 4.69 2.89 2.73
N LEU A 96 4.69 2.18 1.60
CA LEU A 96 4.13 0.83 1.52
C LEU A 96 4.91 -0.18 2.38
N GLY A 97 6.19 0.06 2.65
CA GLY A 97 7.05 -0.77 3.49
C GLY A 97 6.98 -0.46 4.99
N GLU A 98 6.41 0.67 5.38
CA GLU A 98 6.15 1.00 6.79
C GLU A 98 5.02 0.11 7.34
N GLY A 99 5.14 -0.36 8.60
CA GLY A 99 4.12 -1.28 9.15
C GLY A 99 4.05 -2.60 8.38
N ALA A 100 5.23 -3.17 8.10
CA ALA A 100 5.46 -4.21 7.12
C ALA A 100 4.56 -5.45 7.23
N GLU A 101 4.11 -5.79 8.44
CA GLU A 101 3.30 -6.99 8.67
C GLU A 101 1.88 -6.87 8.12
N GLN A 102 1.24 -5.69 8.22
CA GLN A 102 -0.15 -5.55 7.77
C GLN A 102 -0.26 -4.99 6.35
N ARG A 103 0.58 -4.01 5.97
CA ARG A 103 0.53 -3.42 4.62
C ARG A 103 0.93 -4.40 3.51
N TYR A 104 1.61 -5.49 3.87
CA TYR A 104 1.87 -6.61 2.95
C TYR A 104 0.59 -7.13 2.30
N TYR A 105 -0.49 -7.34 3.07
CA TYR A 105 -1.74 -7.92 2.56
C TYR A 105 -2.42 -7.03 1.50
N PHE A 106 -2.23 -5.72 1.59
CA PHE A 106 -2.68 -4.81 0.54
C PHE A 106 -1.87 -4.99 -0.75
N VAL A 107 -0.54 -5.03 -0.65
CA VAL A 107 0.33 -5.23 -1.81
C VAL A 107 0.08 -6.59 -2.45
N GLU A 108 -0.03 -7.63 -1.63
CA GLU A 108 -0.35 -8.98 -2.05
C GLU A 108 -1.69 -9.04 -2.77
N SER A 109 -2.75 -8.44 -2.21
CA SER A 109 -4.07 -8.41 -2.84
C SER A 109 -4.06 -7.72 -4.21
N VAL A 110 -3.33 -6.60 -4.35
CA VAL A 110 -3.18 -5.91 -5.65
C VAL A 110 -2.52 -6.83 -6.69
N VAL A 111 -1.41 -7.48 -6.30
CA VAL A 111 -0.69 -8.42 -7.17
C VAL A 111 -1.56 -9.62 -7.53
N ASP A 112 -2.26 -10.19 -6.55
CA ASP A 112 -3.15 -11.34 -6.72
C ASP A 112 -4.28 -11.02 -7.71
N CYS A 113 -4.95 -9.88 -7.54
CA CYS A 113 -6.05 -9.46 -8.40
C CYS A 113 -5.63 -9.26 -9.86
N PHE A 114 -4.46 -8.65 -10.12
CA PHE A 114 -3.93 -8.54 -11.48
C PHE A 114 -3.47 -9.90 -12.04
N SER A 115 -2.80 -10.71 -11.22
CA SER A 115 -2.39 -12.06 -11.62
C SER A 115 -3.60 -12.91 -12.01
N ALA A 116 -4.70 -12.84 -11.25
CA ALA A 116 -5.95 -13.54 -11.53
C ALA A 116 -6.64 -13.07 -12.82
N ARG A 117 -6.39 -11.82 -13.26
CA ARG A 117 -6.83 -11.29 -14.56
C ARG A 117 -5.93 -11.71 -15.73
N GLY A 118 -4.80 -12.37 -15.45
CA GLY A 118 -3.82 -12.81 -16.44
C GLY A 118 -2.76 -11.75 -16.78
N ASP A 119 -2.67 -10.66 -16.01
CA ASP A 119 -1.64 -9.64 -16.19
C ASP A 119 -0.26 -10.14 -15.75
N ASN A 120 0.79 -9.64 -16.41
CA ASN A 120 2.16 -9.89 -15.97
C ASN A 120 2.52 -8.97 -14.80
N VAL A 121 2.50 -9.53 -13.59
CA VAL A 121 2.74 -8.80 -12.35
C VAL A 121 4.21 -8.59 -11.99
N ALA A 122 5.18 -9.03 -12.81
CA ALA A 122 6.61 -8.85 -12.55
C ALA A 122 6.98 -7.41 -12.19
N ALA A 123 6.44 -6.45 -12.94
CA ALA A 123 6.72 -5.04 -12.73
C ALA A 123 6.16 -4.52 -11.41
N LEU A 124 5.00 -5.02 -10.96
CA LEU A 124 4.42 -4.66 -9.67
C LEU A 124 5.23 -5.26 -8.51
N ILE A 125 5.64 -6.53 -8.63
CA ILE A 125 6.48 -7.19 -7.63
C ILE A 125 7.83 -6.47 -7.49
N GLU A 126 8.45 -6.09 -8.60
CA GLU A 126 9.69 -5.30 -8.59
C GLU A 126 9.49 -3.86 -8.09
N ALA A 127 8.28 -3.30 -8.18
CA ALA A 127 7.98 -1.99 -7.61
C ALA A 127 7.63 -2.07 -6.11
N ALA A 128 7.29 -3.24 -5.59
CA ALA A 128 6.93 -3.43 -4.19
C ALA A 128 8.13 -3.18 -3.22
N PRO A 129 7.86 -2.90 -1.93
CA PRO A 129 8.88 -2.83 -0.89
C PRO A 129 9.79 -4.06 -0.89
N LEU A 130 11.10 -3.84 -0.67
CA LEU A 130 12.12 -4.91 -0.75
C LEU A 130 11.80 -6.11 0.14
N SER A 131 11.27 -5.85 1.34
CA SER A 131 10.86 -6.85 2.32
C SER A 131 9.77 -7.79 1.81
N TYR A 132 8.95 -7.37 0.86
CA TYR A 132 7.83 -8.15 0.34
C TYR A 132 8.20 -8.97 -0.89
N ARG A 133 9.17 -8.50 -1.69
CA ARG A 133 9.48 -9.07 -3.02
C ARG A 133 9.83 -10.55 -2.96
N LEU A 134 10.56 -11.00 -1.94
CA LEU A 134 10.92 -12.41 -1.79
C LEU A 134 9.66 -13.29 -1.66
N TYR A 135 8.73 -12.88 -0.80
CA TYR A 135 7.47 -13.60 -0.60
C TYR A 135 6.57 -13.55 -1.84
N LEU A 136 6.45 -12.38 -2.46
CA LEU A 136 5.67 -12.20 -3.68
C LEU A 136 6.22 -13.03 -4.85
N ASN A 137 7.54 -13.07 -5.05
CA ASN A 137 8.14 -13.88 -6.11
C ASN A 137 7.96 -15.38 -5.90
N ASN A 138 7.92 -15.85 -4.65
CA ASN A 138 7.62 -17.25 -4.33
C ASN A 138 6.15 -17.59 -4.59
N LYS A 139 5.23 -16.68 -4.26
CA LYS A 139 3.77 -16.88 -4.42
C LYS A 139 3.32 -16.74 -5.87
N PHE A 140 3.89 -15.79 -6.62
CA PHE A 140 3.55 -15.47 -8.00
C PHE A 140 4.75 -15.76 -8.92
N PRO A 141 5.06 -17.04 -9.17
CA PRO A 141 6.21 -17.39 -9.99
C PRO A 141 6.01 -16.84 -11.40
N GLN A 142 7.00 -16.09 -11.86
CA GLN A 142 7.02 -15.61 -13.23
C GLN A 142 7.01 -16.82 -14.16
N GLN A 143 5.93 -17.02 -14.91
CA GLN A 143 5.93 -18.00 -15.98
C GLN A 143 7.02 -17.59 -16.97
N LYS A 144 8.17 -18.28 -16.91
CA LYS A 144 9.11 -18.28 -18.02
C LYS A 144 8.32 -18.81 -19.21
N ARG A 145 7.89 -17.93 -20.11
CA ARG A 145 7.51 -18.33 -21.47
C ARG A 145 8.71 -19.10 -22.01
N MET A 146 8.63 -20.44 -21.97
CA MET A 146 9.43 -21.26 -22.87
C MET A 146 9.06 -20.77 -24.27
N LYS A 147 9.97 -20.06 -24.91
CA LYS A 147 9.91 -19.92 -26.36
C LYS A 147 10.02 -21.34 -26.89
N MET A 148 8.90 -21.94 -27.27
CA MET A 148 8.92 -23.02 -28.23
C MET A 148 9.24 -22.34 -29.55
N ASP A 149 10.52 -22.35 -29.89
CA ASP A 149 10.95 -22.14 -31.27
C ASP A 149 10.28 -23.22 -32.11
N SER A 150 9.54 -22.81 -33.13
CA SER A 150 9.03 -23.65 -34.22
C SER A 150 9.23 -22.90 -35.52
#